data_AF-A0A7G1P5R6-F1
#
_entry.id   AF-A0A7G1P5R6-F1
#
_cell.length_a   1.000
_cell.length_b   1.000
_cell.length_c   1.000
_cell.angle_alpha   90.00
_cell.angle_beta   90.00
_cell.angle_gamma   90.00
#
_symmetry.space_group_name_H-M   'P 1'
#
loop_
_entity.id
_entity.type
_entity.pdbx_description
1 polymer ?
#
loop_
_entity_poly.entity_id
_entity_poly.type
_entity_poly.pdbx_seq_one_letter_code
_entity_poly.pdbx_strand_id
1 'polypeptide(L)'
;MGAGAGSEPRRRTASDQVHAVLLEAAQSVLDREGLANVTVRAVAREAGVAPMGVYNRFGNKEGLLLALAVRALDDLAGAVAVDGSLDAEERFRQGCVAYRDFALAHPQRYALIFGGGGPVAQTGSGASVYGHAAFEVLIELVEGLLDRESLKRYAGSAEAAQLVWTAIHGAVHLELGGIGQVSGPHDIYERLIDLLVRGLR
;
A
#
# COMPACT_ATOMS: atom_id res chain seq x y z
N MET A 1 31.40 -20.77 40.00
CA MET A 1 30.11 -20.27 39.48
C MET A 1 30.15 -18.75 39.50
N GLY A 2 30.35 -18.12 38.34
CA GLY A 2 30.34 -16.66 38.18
C GLY A 2 29.57 -16.35 36.92
N ALA A 3 28.37 -15.79 37.09
CA ALA A 3 27.38 -15.57 36.05
C ALA A 3 27.91 -14.63 34.95
N GLY A 4 27.70 -15.03 33.70
CA GLY A 4 27.93 -14.20 32.53
C GLY A 4 26.94 -13.05 32.50
N ALA A 5 27.46 -11.82 32.44
CA ALA A 5 26.66 -10.64 32.12
C ALA A 5 26.18 -10.76 30.67
N GLY A 6 24.88 -11.00 30.50
CA GLY A 6 24.21 -10.95 29.21
C GLY A 6 24.32 -9.56 28.60
N SER A 7 24.78 -9.50 27.36
CA SER A 7 24.86 -8.27 26.56
C SER A 7 23.48 -7.89 26.02
N GLU A 8 22.96 -6.75 26.50
CA GLU A 8 21.67 -6.14 26.15
C GLU A 8 21.68 -5.31 24.83
N PRO A 9 20.52 -4.95 24.24
CA PRO A 9 20.20 -4.94 22.79
C PRO A 9 20.53 -3.64 22.04
N ARG A 10 21.53 -2.88 22.49
CA ARG A 10 21.81 -1.49 22.06
C ARG A 10 22.00 -1.30 20.54
N ARG A 11 22.38 -2.36 19.82
CA ARG A 11 22.70 -2.32 18.38
C ARG A 11 21.48 -2.46 17.45
N ARG A 12 20.39 -3.10 17.89
CA ARG A 12 19.16 -3.28 17.07
C ARG A 12 18.36 -1.97 16.99
N THR A 13 18.05 -1.37 18.14
CA THR A 13 17.24 -0.15 18.23
C THR A 13 17.85 1.03 17.46
N ALA A 14 19.17 1.24 17.56
CA ALA A 14 19.85 2.31 16.83
C ALA A 14 19.84 2.10 15.31
N SER A 15 19.96 0.85 14.84
CA SER A 15 19.92 0.50 13.42
C SER A 15 18.52 0.67 12.82
N ASP A 16 17.49 0.29 13.59
CA ASP A 16 16.09 0.42 13.18
C ASP A 16 15.63 1.88 13.17
N GLN A 17 16.11 2.68 14.12
CA GLN A 17 15.86 4.12 14.13
C GLN A 17 16.50 4.84 12.93
N VAL A 18 17.74 4.49 12.58
CA VAL A 18 18.39 5.02 11.37
C VAL A 18 17.62 4.61 10.11
N HIS A 19 17.12 3.38 10.04
CA HIS A 19 16.29 2.94 8.92
C HIS A 19 15.01 3.76 8.76
N ALA A 20 14.29 3.97 9.86
CA ALA A 20 13.07 4.76 9.87
C ALA A 20 13.31 6.20 9.41
N VAL A 21 14.35 6.86 9.94
CA VAL A 21 14.74 8.23 9.54
C VAL A 21 15.07 8.31 8.05
N LEU A 22 15.81 7.34 7.50
CA LEU A 22 16.13 7.34 6.08
C LEU A 22 14.90 7.11 5.19
N LEU A 23 13.96 6.27 5.62
CA LEU A 23 12.69 6.07 4.90
C LEU A 23 11.79 7.31 4.99
N GLU A 24 11.73 7.99 6.13
CA GLU A 24 11.00 9.25 6.28
C GLU A 24 11.55 10.34 5.36
N ALA A 25 12.87 10.45 5.29
CA ALA A 25 13.54 11.35 4.35
C ALA A 25 13.24 10.98 2.89
N ALA A 26 13.28 9.69 2.54
CA ALA A 26 12.95 9.23 1.20
C ALA A 26 11.48 9.50 0.83
N GLN A 27 10.56 9.28 1.77
CA GLN A 27 9.14 9.58 1.60
C GLN A 27 8.89 11.09 1.43
N SER A 28 9.58 11.93 2.20
CA SER A 28 9.50 13.39 2.07
C SER A 28 9.96 13.87 0.69
N VAL A 29 11.06 13.30 0.17
CA VAL A 29 11.53 13.57 -1.19
C VAL A 29 10.52 13.07 -2.22
N LEU A 30 9.96 11.87 -2.05
CA LEU A 30 8.97 11.31 -2.97
C LEU A 30 7.72 12.20 -3.06
N ASP A 31 7.15 12.59 -1.92
CA ASP A 31 5.91 13.35 -1.87
C ASP A 31 6.10 14.77 -2.44
N ARG A 32 7.26 15.39 -2.22
CA ARG A 32 7.57 16.76 -2.66
C ARG A 32 8.07 16.85 -4.10
N GLU A 33 8.93 15.93 -4.50
CA GLU A 33 9.71 16.03 -5.74
C GLU A 33 9.37 14.90 -6.74
N GLY A 34 8.62 13.89 -6.34
CA GLY A 34 8.22 12.76 -7.18
C GLY A 34 9.30 11.69 -7.35
N LEU A 35 8.89 10.54 -7.89
CA LEU A 35 9.70 9.31 -7.93
C LEU A 35 11.05 9.47 -8.62
N ALA A 36 11.12 10.24 -9.71
CA ALA A 36 12.35 10.46 -10.47
C ALA A 36 13.46 11.11 -9.63
N ASN A 37 13.08 11.90 -8.62
CA ASN A 37 13.99 12.65 -7.75
C ASN A 37 14.41 11.91 -6.48
N VAL A 38 13.79 10.76 -6.20
CA VAL A 38 14.22 9.86 -5.11
C VAL A 38 15.55 9.22 -5.49
N THR A 39 16.64 9.86 -5.08
CA THR A 39 18.03 9.39 -5.29
C THR A 39 18.73 9.23 -3.96
N VAL A 40 19.72 8.33 -3.89
CA VAL A 40 20.54 8.13 -2.68
C VAL A 40 21.13 9.45 -2.15
N ARG A 41 21.56 10.35 -3.05
CA ARG A 41 22.10 11.65 -2.67
C ARG A 41 21.03 12.61 -2.14
N ALA A 42 19.85 12.65 -2.76
CA ALA A 42 18.74 13.48 -2.28
C ALA A 42 18.27 13.03 -0.90
N VAL A 43 18.12 11.71 -0.68
CA VAL A 43 17.74 11.14 0.61
C VAL A 43 18.80 11.37 1.68
N ALA A 44 20.08 11.18 1.36
CA ALA A 44 21.17 11.48 2.29
C ALA A 44 21.18 12.94 2.73
N ARG A 45 20.95 13.87 1.79
CA ARG A 45 20.83 15.30 2.06
C ARG A 45 19.63 15.62 2.95
N GLU A 46 18.45 15.07 2.64
CA GLU A 46 17.23 15.27 3.42
C GLU A 46 17.39 14.73 4.86
N ALA A 47 18.05 13.58 5.02
CA ALA A 47 18.29 12.96 6.33
C ALA A 47 19.50 13.54 7.09
N GLY A 48 20.28 14.45 6.49
CA GLY A 48 21.48 15.01 7.11
C GLY A 48 22.62 14.00 7.32
N VAL A 49 22.73 12.98 6.48
CA VAL A 49 23.76 11.93 6.58
C VAL A 49 24.65 11.86 5.33
N ALA A 50 25.77 11.13 5.42
CA ALA A 50 26.59 10.83 4.26
C ALA A 50 25.89 9.82 3.31
N PRO A 51 26.05 9.91 1.98
CA PRO A 51 25.47 8.96 1.02
C PRO A 51 25.80 7.49 1.29
N MET A 52 26.99 7.21 1.83
CA MET A 52 27.39 5.85 2.23
C MET A 52 26.48 5.27 3.33
N GLY A 53 25.89 6.10 4.19
CA GLY A 53 24.92 5.63 5.19
C GLY A 53 23.65 5.05 4.56
N VAL A 54 23.19 5.65 3.46
CA VAL A 54 22.04 5.16 2.70
C VAL A 54 22.39 3.86 1.97
N TYR A 55 23.55 3.81 1.29
CA TYR A 55 24.03 2.58 0.63
C TYR A 55 24.21 1.43 1.62
N ASN A 56 24.77 1.69 2.80
CA ASN A 56 24.92 0.67 3.83
C ASN A 56 23.58 0.07 4.29
N ARG A 57 22.50 0.85 4.22
CA ARG A 57 21.18 0.38 4.64
C ARG A 57 20.38 -0.31 3.54
N PHE A 58 20.38 0.24 2.33
CA PHE A 58 19.51 -0.21 1.25
C PHE A 58 20.24 -0.89 0.09
N GLY A 59 21.57 -0.92 0.12
CA GLY A 59 22.43 -1.51 -0.91
C GLY A 59 22.55 -0.63 -2.16
N ASN A 60 21.43 -0.32 -2.81
CA ASN A 60 21.36 0.48 -4.03
C ASN A 60 20.05 1.30 -4.10
N LYS A 61 19.81 1.96 -5.23
CA LYS A 61 18.60 2.77 -5.43
C LYS A 61 17.36 1.88 -5.45
N GLU A 62 17.45 0.71 -6.07
CA GLU A 62 16.37 -0.24 -6.23
C GLU A 62 15.90 -0.77 -4.86
N GLY A 63 16.83 -1.12 -3.97
CA GLY A 63 16.55 -1.55 -2.61
C GLY A 63 15.93 -0.43 -1.76
N LEU A 64 16.34 0.82 -1.97
CA LEU A 64 15.71 1.98 -1.33
C LEU A 64 14.26 2.16 -1.81
N LEU A 65 14.03 2.08 -3.12
CA LEU A 65 12.69 2.21 -3.70
C LEU A 65 11.78 1.04 -3.29
N LEU A 66 12.30 -0.18 -3.21
CA LEU A 66 11.55 -1.33 -2.71
C LEU A 66 11.15 -1.13 -1.25
N ALA A 67 12.09 -0.73 -0.38
CA ALA A 67 11.78 -0.47 1.02
C ALA A 67 10.75 0.66 1.18
N LEU A 68 10.81 1.69 0.35
CA LEU A 68 9.82 2.77 0.32
C LEU A 68 8.45 2.30 -0.18
N ALA A 69 8.41 1.40 -1.16
CA ALA A 69 7.16 0.81 -1.66
C ALA A 69 6.51 -0.11 -0.61
N VAL A 70 7.31 -0.88 0.13
CA VAL A 70 6.81 -1.69 1.27
C VAL A 70 6.18 -0.79 2.33
N ARG A 71 6.87 0.29 2.73
CA ARG A 71 6.29 1.27 3.66
C ARG A 71 4.98 1.86 3.16
N ALA A 72 4.90 2.19 1.87
CA ALA A 72 3.68 2.72 1.28
C ALA A 72 2.53 1.69 1.24
N LEU A 73 2.84 0.40 1.10
CA LEU A 73 1.87 -0.70 1.22
C LEU A 73 1.41 -0.90 2.67
N ASP A 74 2.30 -0.74 3.65
CA ASP A 74 1.95 -0.76 5.07
C ASP A 74 1.04 0.45 5.43
N ASP A 75 1.38 1.65 4.93
CA ASP A 75 0.54 2.85 5.09
C ASP A 75 -0.85 2.63 4.48
N LEU A 76 -0.93 2.01 3.30
CA LEU A 76 -2.20 1.65 2.64
C LEU A 76 -2.98 0.62 3.46
N ALA A 77 -2.34 -0.44 3.95
CA ALA A 77 -2.98 -1.45 4.79
C ALA A 77 -3.58 -0.83 6.05
N GLY A 78 -2.87 0.10 6.68
CA GLY A 78 -3.39 0.87 7.81
C GLY A 78 -4.57 1.78 7.44
N ALA A 79 -4.54 2.40 6.25
CA ALA A 79 -5.62 3.26 5.79
C ALA A 79 -6.93 2.50 5.52
N VAL A 80 -6.85 1.29 4.96
CA VAL A 80 -8.04 0.47 4.64
C VAL A 80 -8.53 -0.40 5.81
N ALA A 81 -7.82 -0.41 6.93
CA ALA A 81 -8.24 -1.11 8.14
C ALA A 81 -9.39 -0.34 8.82
N VAL A 82 -10.63 -0.78 8.57
CA VAL A 82 -11.85 -0.17 9.10
C VAL A 82 -12.27 -0.74 10.46
N ASP A 83 -13.11 -0.01 11.19
CA ASP A 83 -13.65 -0.45 12.48
C ASP A 83 -14.47 -1.76 12.33
N GLY A 84 -14.04 -2.79 13.06
CA GLY A 84 -14.70 -4.09 13.07
C GLY A 84 -16.07 -4.12 13.75
N SER A 85 -16.45 -3.06 14.46
CA SER A 85 -17.76 -2.94 15.14
C SER A 85 -18.92 -2.61 14.20
N LEU A 86 -18.61 -2.11 12.99
CA LEU A 86 -19.57 -1.79 11.94
C LEU A 86 -20.13 -3.06 11.29
N ASP A 87 -21.31 -2.97 10.66
CA ASP A 87 -21.84 -4.06 9.86
C ASP A 87 -20.98 -4.30 8.59
N ALA A 88 -21.09 -5.50 8.01
CA ALA A 88 -20.21 -5.92 6.92
C ALA A 88 -20.32 -5.04 5.67
N GLU A 89 -21.51 -4.51 5.34
CA GLU A 89 -21.67 -3.63 4.18
C GLU A 89 -20.99 -2.29 4.43
N GLU A 90 -21.21 -1.69 5.60
CA GLU A 90 -20.57 -0.42 5.96
C GLU A 90 -19.04 -0.55 6.01
N ARG A 91 -18.52 -1.64 6.57
CA ARG A 91 -17.07 -1.94 6.56
C ARG A 91 -16.51 -1.99 5.14
N PHE A 92 -17.17 -2.73 4.25
CA PHE A 92 -16.74 -2.85 2.86
C PHE A 92 -16.74 -1.49 2.14
N ARG A 93 -17.79 -0.70 2.33
CA ARG A 93 -17.91 0.65 1.76
C ARG A 93 -16.79 1.57 2.24
N GLN A 94 -16.58 1.65 3.55
CA GLN A 94 -15.50 2.47 4.12
C GLN A 94 -14.11 2.03 3.66
N GLY A 95 -13.86 0.72 3.53
CA GLY A 95 -12.60 0.21 3.00
C GLY A 95 -12.36 0.64 1.54
N CYS A 96 -13.40 0.59 0.70
CA CYS A 96 -13.33 1.07 -0.68
C CYS A 96 -13.08 2.58 -0.74
N VAL A 97 -13.75 3.38 0.09
CA VAL A 97 -13.54 4.83 0.17
C VAL A 97 -12.11 5.14 0.63
N ALA A 98 -11.64 4.49 1.69
CA ALA A 98 -10.29 4.68 2.21
C ALA A 98 -9.19 4.34 1.20
N TYR A 99 -9.40 3.30 0.38
CA TYR A 99 -8.49 2.95 -0.72
C TYR A 99 -8.35 4.11 -1.73
N ARG A 100 -9.47 4.72 -2.13
CA ARG A 100 -9.49 5.88 -3.04
C ARG A 100 -8.86 7.11 -2.37
N ASP A 101 -9.22 7.39 -1.13
CA ASP A 101 -8.72 8.56 -0.40
C ASP A 101 -7.20 8.50 -0.22
N PHE A 102 -6.64 7.33 0.09
CA PHE A 102 -5.19 7.13 0.13
C PHE A 102 -4.54 7.48 -1.21
N ALA A 103 -5.10 7.00 -2.31
CA ALA A 103 -4.54 7.21 -3.64
C ALA A 103 -4.56 8.69 -4.05
N LEU A 104 -5.65 9.42 -3.73
CA LEU A 104 -5.81 10.84 -4.03
C LEU A 104 -4.96 11.73 -3.11
N ALA A 105 -4.84 11.37 -1.83
CA ALA A 105 -3.99 12.10 -0.88
C ALA A 105 -2.49 11.88 -1.15
N HIS A 106 -2.12 10.70 -1.67
CA HIS A 106 -0.72 10.30 -1.86
C HIS A 106 -0.43 9.75 -3.27
N PRO A 107 -0.64 10.54 -4.35
CA PRO A 107 -0.53 10.05 -5.73
C PRO A 107 0.88 9.54 -6.08
N GLN A 108 1.93 10.14 -5.52
CA GLN A 108 3.32 9.68 -5.73
C GLN A 108 3.61 8.33 -5.06
N ARG A 109 3.04 8.09 -3.88
CA ARG A 109 3.15 6.80 -3.18
C ARG A 109 2.35 5.72 -3.90
N TYR A 110 1.14 6.05 -4.34
CA TYR A 110 0.32 5.17 -5.16
C TYR A 110 1.04 4.78 -6.46
N ALA A 111 1.62 5.75 -7.16
CA ALA A 111 2.41 5.50 -8.37
C ALA A 111 3.68 4.68 -8.11
N LEU A 112 4.32 4.83 -6.95
CA LEU A 112 5.45 3.99 -6.57
C LEU A 112 5.06 2.51 -6.42
N ILE A 113 3.88 2.24 -5.85
CA ILE A 113 3.39 0.86 -5.64
C ILE A 113 2.91 0.25 -6.95
N PHE A 114 2.04 0.96 -7.67
CA PHE A 114 1.25 0.39 -8.78
C PHE A 114 1.66 0.89 -10.16
N GLY A 115 2.59 1.85 -10.25
CA GLY A 115 3.10 2.34 -11.53
C GLY A 115 3.84 1.26 -12.31
N GLY A 116 3.64 1.25 -13.63
CA GLY A 116 4.32 0.31 -14.53
C GLY A 116 5.85 0.40 -14.37
N GLY A 117 6.51 -0.75 -14.21
CA GLY A 117 7.96 -0.80 -13.99
C GLY A 117 8.40 -0.35 -12.58
N GLY A 118 7.48 -0.15 -11.64
CA GLY A 118 7.79 0.12 -10.24
C GLY A 118 8.54 -1.04 -9.55
N PRO A 119 9.18 -0.80 -8.40
CA PRO A 119 10.04 -1.78 -7.73
C PRO A 119 9.29 -3.07 -7.38
N VAL A 120 7.99 -2.99 -7.05
CA VAL A 120 7.14 -4.17 -6.76
C VAL A 120 6.88 -5.00 -8.01
N ALA A 121 6.65 -4.38 -9.16
CA ALA A 121 6.44 -5.09 -10.43
C ALA A 121 7.70 -5.86 -10.87
N GLN A 122 8.89 -5.42 -10.43
CA GLN A 122 10.17 -6.04 -10.78
C GLN A 122 10.53 -7.26 -9.91
N THR A 123 9.81 -7.53 -8.80
CA THR A 123 10.15 -8.65 -7.90
C THR A 123 9.67 -10.03 -8.38
N GLY A 124 8.92 -10.10 -9.48
CA GLY A 124 8.62 -11.37 -10.16
C GLY A 124 7.91 -12.41 -9.30
N SER A 125 6.70 -12.12 -8.83
CA SER A 125 5.72 -13.14 -8.41
C SER A 125 4.29 -12.62 -8.58
N GLY A 126 3.39 -13.50 -9.06
CA GLY A 126 1.97 -13.18 -9.32
C GLY A 126 1.15 -12.83 -8.08
N ALA A 127 1.73 -13.00 -6.88
CA ALA A 127 1.32 -12.35 -5.65
C ALA A 127 2.59 -11.76 -5.04
N SER A 128 2.73 -10.44 -5.08
CA SER A 128 3.83 -9.77 -4.38
C SER A 128 3.71 -10.06 -2.88
N VAL A 129 4.74 -10.63 -2.27
CA VAL A 129 4.81 -10.83 -0.81
C VAL A 129 4.68 -9.50 -0.03
N TYR A 130 4.92 -8.37 -0.70
CA TYR A 130 4.95 -7.04 -0.09
C TYR A 130 3.56 -6.36 -0.03
N GLY A 131 2.55 -6.87 -0.74
CA GLY A 131 1.18 -6.33 -0.74
C GLY A 131 0.14 -7.17 0.00
N HIS A 132 0.59 -8.24 0.68
CA HIS A 132 -0.29 -9.24 1.27
C HIS A 132 -1.24 -8.64 2.30
N ALA A 133 -0.78 -7.79 3.23
CA ALA A 133 -1.61 -7.28 4.32
C ALA A 133 -2.82 -6.45 3.85
N ALA A 134 -2.63 -5.49 2.93
CA ALA A 134 -3.73 -4.69 2.41
C ALA A 134 -4.73 -5.54 1.61
N PHE A 135 -4.25 -6.58 0.91
CA PHE A 135 -5.11 -7.49 0.18
C PHE A 135 -5.88 -8.43 1.11
N GLU A 136 -5.26 -8.92 2.18
CA GLU A 136 -5.94 -9.71 3.22
C GLU A 136 -7.08 -8.92 3.87
N VAL A 137 -6.88 -7.63 4.17
CA VAL A 137 -7.98 -6.76 4.64
C VAL A 137 -9.12 -6.74 3.63
N LEU A 138 -8.83 -6.64 2.33
CA LEU A 138 -9.88 -6.68 1.30
C LEU A 138 -10.59 -8.04 1.24
N ILE A 139 -9.87 -9.15 1.41
CA ILE A 139 -10.46 -10.50 1.50
C ILE A 139 -11.46 -10.55 2.65
N GLU A 140 -11.07 -10.09 3.84
CA GLU A 140 -11.93 -10.07 5.03
C GLU A 140 -13.20 -9.21 4.81
N LEU A 141 -13.05 -8.03 4.18
CA LEU A 141 -14.18 -7.15 3.87
C LEU A 141 -15.15 -7.78 2.87
N VAL A 142 -14.62 -8.45 1.84
CA VAL A 142 -15.42 -9.13 0.83
C VAL A 142 -16.12 -10.36 1.41
N GLU A 143 -15.41 -11.16 2.22
CA GLU A 143 -15.97 -12.35 2.86
C GLU A 143 -17.20 -12.02 3.71
N GLY A 144 -17.22 -10.87 4.38
CA GLY A 144 -18.38 -10.40 5.15
C GLY A 144 -19.66 -10.19 4.32
N LEU A 145 -19.56 -10.07 2.99
CA LEU A 145 -20.69 -9.86 2.09
C LEU A 145 -21.13 -11.13 1.33
N LEU A 146 -20.26 -12.14 1.26
CA LEU A 146 -20.50 -13.33 0.47
C LEU A 146 -21.41 -14.33 1.20
N ASP A 147 -22.42 -14.83 0.50
CA ASP A 147 -23.14 -16.03 0.93
C ASP A 147 -22.54 -17.32 0.33
N ARG A 148 -23.11 -18.48 0.66
CA ARG A 148 -22.62 -19.78 0.16
C ARG A 148 -22.69 -19.92 -1.35
N GLU A 149 -23.67 -19.31 -2.00
CA GLU A 149 -23.83 -19.39 -3.45
C GLU A 149 -22.87 -18.41 -4.14
N SER A 150 -22.67 -17.23 -3.58
CA SER A 150 -21.71 -16.24 -4.04
C SER A 150 -20.26 -16.71 -3.88
N LEU A 151 -19.92 -17.42 -2.79
CA LEU A 151 -18.62 -18.10 -2.64
C LEU A 151 -18.36 -19.10 -3.77
N LYS A 152 -19.36 -19.89 -4.18
CA LYS A 152 -19.21 -20.81 -5.33
C LYS A 152 -19.10 -20.05 -6.64
N ARG A 153 -19.91 -19.00 -6.83
CA ARG A 153 -19.94 -18.17 -8.04
C ARG A 153 -18.59 -17.56 -8.34
N TYR A 154 -17.90 -17.08 -7.31
CA TYR A 154 -16.61 -16.41 -7.44
C TYR A 154 -15.41 -17.33 -7.24
N ALA A 155 -15.62 -18.60 -6.92
CA ALA A 155 -14.57 -19.57 -6.57
C ALA A 155 -13.81 -19.29 -5.26
N GLY A 156 -14.29 -18.35 -4.44
CA GLY A 156 -13.71 -18.03 -3.13
C GLY A 156 -13.69 -16.54 -2.83
N SER A 157 -13.39 -16.19 -1.57
CA SER A 157 -13.27 -14.80 -1.13
C SER A 157 -12.07 -14.09 -1.77
N ALA A 158 -10.96 -14.81 -2.02
CA ALA A 158 -9.76 -14.24 -2.63
C ALA A 158 -10.00 -13.84 -4.10
N GLU A 159 -10.65 -14.69 -4.88
CA GLU A 159 -11.02 -14.41 -6.27
C GLU A 159 -12.06 -13.28 -6.35
N ALA A 160 -13.04 -13.26 -5.44
CA ALA A 160 -13.99 -12.15 -5.32
C ALA A 160 -13.27 -10.82 -4.97
N ALA A 161 -12.34 -10.85 -4.02
CA ALA A 161 -11.50 -9.70 -3.66
C ALA A 161 -10.62 -9.24 -4.82
N GLN A 162 -10.08 -10.16 -5.63
CA GLN A 162 -9.34 -9.81 -6.84
C GLN A 162 -10.23 -9.08 -7.87
N LEU A 163 -11.48 -9.51 -8.05
CA LEU A 163 -12.44 -8.84 -8.94
C LEU A 163 -12.80 -7.43 -8.43
N VAL A 164 -13.09 -7.32 -7.13
CA VAL A 164 -13.35 -6.03 -6.47
C VAL A 164 -12.14 -5.11 -6.61
N TRP A 165 -10.94 -5.59 -6.29
CA TRP A 165 -9.71 -4.82 -6.40
C TRP A 165 -9.49 -4.36 -7.83
N THR A 166 -9.67 -5.23 -8.82
CA THR A 166 -9.57 -4.87 -10.24
C THR A 166 -10.48 -3.70 -10.60
N ALA A 167 -11.72 -3.72 -10.10
CA ALA A 167 -12.70 -2.67 -10.36
C ALA A 167 -12.34 -1.34 -9.68
N ILE A 168 -12.08 -1.34 -8.36
CA ILE A 168 -11.78 -0.11 -7.62
C ILE A 168 -10.41 0.46 -8.00
N HIS A 169 -9.42 -0.40 -8.23
CA HIS A 169 -8.09 -0.02 -8.68
C HIS A 169 -8.16 0.64 -10.06
N GLY A 170 -8.88 0.03 -11.00
CA GLY A 170 -9.11 0.62 -12.32
C GLY A 170 -9.80 1.98 -12.25
N ALA A 171 -10.85 2.11 -11.43
CA ALA A 171 -11.54 3.38 -11.26
C ALA A 171 -10.63 4.49 -10.68
N VAL A 172 -9.87 4.18 -9.63
CA VAL A 172 -8.91 5.11 -9.02
C VAL A 172 -7.78 5.48 -10.00
N HIS A 173 -7.26 4.52 -10.75
CA HIS A 173 -6.19 4.77 -11.71
C HIS A 173 -6.67 5.67 -12.87
N LEU A 174 -7.89 5.44 -13.36
CA LEU A 174 -8.53 6.30 -14.35
C LEU A 174 -8.77 7.72 -13.82
N GLU A 175 -9.24 7.85 -12.57
CA GLU A 175 -9.43 9.16 -11.93
C GLU A 175 -8.11 9.93 -11.78
N LEU A 176 -7.06 9.28 -11.26
CA LEU A 176 -5.72 9.88 -11.14
C LEU A 176 -5.13 10.29 -12.49
N GLY A 177 -5.44 9.54 -13.55
CA GLY A 177 -5.05 9.86 -14.93
C GLY A 177 -5.89 10.96 -15.59
N GLY A 178 -6.98 11.41 -14.96
CA GLY A 178 -7.95 12.31 -15.58
C GLY A 178 -8.69 11.68 -16.78
N ILE A 179 -8.76 10.35 -16.83
CA ILE A 179 -9.36 9.58 -17.92
C ILE A 179 -10.80 9.25 -17.55
N GLY A 180 -11.74 10.04 -18.07
CA GLY A 180 -13.17 9.83 -17.86
C GLY A 180 -13.98 10.27 -19.07
N GLN A 181 -15.06 9.55 -19.34
CA GLN A 181 -16.03 9.93 -20.39
C GLN A 181 -17.20 10.74 -19.83
N VAL A 182 -17.28 10.88 -18.50
CA VAL A 182 -18.32 11.59 -17.76
C VAL A 182 -17.69 12.38 -16.60
N SER A 183 -18.37 13.43 -16.15
CA SER A 183 -17.97 14.22 -14.98
C SER A 183 -18.37 13.54 -13.66
N GLY A 184 -17.75 13.96 -12.56
CA GLY A 184 -18.09 13.50 -11.20
C GLY A 184 -17.48 12.14 -10.84
N PRO A 185 -16.14 12.01 -10.80
CA PRO A 185 -15.48 10.74 -10.51
C PRO A 185 -15.84 10.17 -9.13
N HIS A 186 -16.06 11.03 -8.12
CA HIS A 186 -16.55 10.62 -6.80
C HIS A 186 -17.90 9.90 -6.88
N ASP A 187 -18.91 10.51 -7.50
CA ASP A 187 -20.24 9.90 -7.63
C ASP A 187 -20.22 8.60 -8.45
N ILE A 188 -19.33 8.51 -9.44
CA ILE A 188 -19.12 7.28 -10.21
C ILE A 188 -18.50 6.19 -9.34
N TYR A 189 -17.55 6.54 -8.47
CA TYR A 189 -16.94 5.61 -7.54
C TYR A 189 -17.96 5.09 -6.51
N GLU A 190 -18.80 5.96 -5.94
CA GLU A 190 -19.88 5.55 -5.03
C GLU A 190 -20.86 4.58 -5.71
N ARG A 191 -21.27 4.88 -6.96
CA ARG A 191 -22.12 3.98 -7.76
C ARG A 191 -21.43 2.66 -8.10
N LEU A 192 -20.10 2.66 -8.27
CA LEU A 192 -19.32 1.43 -8.44
C LEU A 192 -19.37 0.58 -7.15
N ILE A 193 -19.21 1.20 -5.98
CA ILE A 193 -19.33 0.49 -4.69
C ILE A 193 -20.73 -0.14 -4.57
N ASP A 194 -21.81 0.60 -4.89
CA ASP A 194 -23.17 0.06 -4.91
C ASP A 194 -23.34 -1.13 -5.88
N LEU A 195 -22.68 -1.10 -7.03
CA LEU A 195 -22.68 -2.20 -7.99
C LEU A 195 -21.95 -3.42 -7.41
N LEU A 196 -20.80 -3.21 -6.77
CA LEU A 196 -20.01 -4.28 -6.15
C LEU A 196 -20.76 -4.93 -5.00
N VAL A 197 -21.35 -4.15 -4.08
CA VAL A 197 -22.15 -4.67 -2.96
C VAL A 197 -23.31 -5.55 -3.46
N ARG A 198 -24.02 -5.12 -4.52
CA ARG A 198 -25.11 -5.90 -5.12
C ARG A 198 -24.62 -7.16 -5.83
N GLY A 199 -23.41 -7.14 -6.41
CA GLY A 199 -22.84 -8.30 -7.09
C GLY A 199 -22.33 -9.37 -6.11
N LEU A 200 -21.75 -8.95 -4.98
CA LEU A 200 -21.21 -9.84 -3.97
C LEU A 200 -22.28 -10.61 -3.18
N ARG A 201 -23.51 -10.08 -3.13
CA ARG A 201 -24.67 -10.78 -2.57
C ARG A 201 -25.22 -11.81 -3.55
#